data_AF-A0A2N5Z8N7-F1
#
_entry.id   AF-A0A2N5Z8N7-F1
#
_cell.length_a   1.000
_cell.length_b   1.000
_cell.length_c   1.000
_cell.angle_alpha   90.00
_cell.angle_beta   90.00
_cell.angle_gamma   90.00
#
_symmetry.space_group_name_H-M   'P 1'
#
loop_
_entity.id
_entity.type
_entity.pdbx_description
1 polymer ?
#
loop_
_entity_poly.entity_id
_entity_poly.type
_entity_poly.pdbx_seq_one_letter_code
_entity_poly.pdbx_strand_id
1 'polypeptide(L)'
;KQHFHLEQVQDFTPTPMTLATVMFYTGLNPYTLEPIMVAKSGKEKQLQRSFFFWHKPSERKQITYFLNQKKRPDILKRLSVSKKTPRA
;
A
#
# COMPACT_ATOMS: atom_id res chain seq x y z
N LYS A 1 12.62 6.61 21.79
CA LYS A 1 11.80 6.95 20.59
C LYS A 1 10.69 5.92 20.50
N GLN A 2 9.42 6.30 20.58
CA GLN A 2 8.31 5.33 20.51
C GLN A 2 8.21 4.76 19.10
N HIS A 3 8.25 3.43 18.98
CA HIS A 3 8.09 2.71 17.72
C HIS A 3 6.60 2.57 17.42
N PHE A 4 6.01 3.58 16.79
CA PHE A 4 4.61 3.53 16.39
C PHE A 4 4.41 2.54 15.25
N HIS A 5 3.55 1.55 15.48
CA HIS A 5 3.05 0.66 14.46
C HIS A 5 1.59 1.03 14.17
N LEU A 6 1.23 0.99 12.88
CA LEU A 6 -0.17 1.19 12.50
C LEU A 6 -1.01 0.05 13.09
N GLU A 7 -2.14 0.39 13.71
CA GLU A 7 -3.09 -0.59 14.24
C GLU A 7 -4.30 -0.75 13.32
N GLN A 8 -4.83 0.37 12.82
CA GLN A 8 -6.00 0.42 11.96
C GLN A 8 -5.69 1.16 10.65
N VAL A 9 -6.25 0.65 9.55
CA VAL A 9 -6.29 1.33 8.25
C VAL A 9 -7.76 1.46 7.89
N GLN A 10 -8.18 2.65 7.49
CA GLN A 10 -9.51 2.92 6.98
C GLN A 10 -9.48 2.99 5.45
N ASP A 11 -10.51 2.45 4.82
CA ASP A 11 -10.72 2.61 3.38
C ASP A 11 -11.09 4.06 3.03
N PHE A 12 -10.75 4.46 1.81
CA PHE A 12 -11.09 5.78 1.30
C PHE A 12 -12.61 5.92 1.13
N THR A 13 -13.19 6.93 1.77
CA THR A 13 -14.61 7.31 1.62
C THR A 13 -14.71 8.55 0.73
N PRO A 14 -15.09 8.38 -0.56
CA PRO A 14 -15.10 9.49 -1.51
C PRO A 14 -16.10 10.55 -1.06
N THR A 15 -15.59 11.75 -0.83
CA THR A 15 -16.42 12.92 -0.54
C THR A 15 -16.74 13.62 -1.85
N PRO A 16 -18.02 13.93 -2.15
CA PRO A 16 -18.40 14.67 -3.35
C PRO A 16 -17.63 15.99 -3.45
N MET A 17 -17.49 16.50 -4.68
CA MET A 17 -16.80 17.77 -4.97
C MET A 17 -15.30 17.81 -4.60
N THR A 18 -14.66 16.67 -4.34
CA THR A 18 -13.21 16.60 -4.10
C THR A 18 -12.46 16.02 -5.29
N LEU A 19 -11.24 16.54 -5.51
CA LEU A 19 -10.32 16.06 -6.54
C LEU A 19 -10.02 14.57 -6.38
N ALA A 20 -9.81 14.13 -5.14
CA ALA A 20 -9.53 12.73 -4.80
C ALA A 20 -10.67 11.80 -5.24
N THR A 21 -11.93 12.23 -5.10
CA THR A 21 -13.08 11.45 -5.57
C THR A 21 -13.11 11.37 -7.09
N VAL A 22 -12.84 12.47 -7.80
CA VAL A 22 -12.75 12.46 -9.27
C VAL A 22 -11.64 11.52 -9.73
N MET A 23 -10.45 11.62 -9.13
CA MET A 23 -9.31 10.74 -9.37
C MET A 23 -9.65 9.27 -9.10
N PHE A 24 -10.28 8.98 -7.94
CA PHE A 24 -10.67 7.63 -7.56
C PHE A 24 -11.67 7.01 -8.55
N TYR A 25 -12.65 7.81 -9.01
CA TYR A 25 -13.69 7.33 -9.91
C TYR A 25 -13.15 7.14 -11.33
N THR A 26 -12.52 8.18 -11.88
CA THR A 26 -12.02 8.21 -13.28
C THR A 26 -10.77 7.38 -13.48
N GLY A 27 -9.94 7.21 -12.44
CA GLY A 27 -8.62 6.59 -12.59
C GLY A 27 -7.64 7.45 -13.38
N LEU A 28 -7.88 8.77 -13.47
CA LEU A 28 -7.01 9.72 -14.15
C LEU A 28 -6.55 10.82 -13.19
N ASN A 29 -5.35 11.34 -13.41
CA ASN A 29 -4.97 12.65 -12.89
C ASN A 29 -5.72 13.72 -13.70
N PRO A 30 -6.58 14.54 -13.08
CA PRO A 30 -7.41 15.49 -13.81
C PRO A 30 -6.63 16.64 -14.48
N TYR A 31 -5.38 16.88 -14.05
CA TYR A 31 -4.54 17.93 -14.64
C TYR A 31 -3.68 17.43 -15.79
N THR A 32 -3.13 16.22 -15.68
CA THR A 32 -2.23 15.65 -16.71
C THR A 32 -2.94 14.67 -17.64
N LEU A 33 -4.15 14.23 -17.27
CA LEU A 33 -4.92 13.15 -17.91
C LEU A 33 -4.18 11.81 -17.96
N GLU A 34 -3.12 11.65 -17.18
CA GLU A 34 -2.39 10.40 -17.08
C GLU A 34 -3.15 9.40 -16.22
N PRO A 35 -3.12 8.11 -16.56
CA PRO A 35 -3.76 7.07 -15.76
C PRO A 35 -3.09 6.93 -14.40
N ILE A 36 -3.91 6.88 -13.36
CA ILE A 36 -3.49 6.62 -11.99
C ILE A 36 -4.03 5.25 -11.54
N MET A 37 -3.20 4.52 -10.81
CA MET A 37 -3.61 3.22 -10.29
C MET A 37 -4.50 3.41 -9.06
N VAL A 38 -5.73 2.89 -9.11
CA VAL A 38 -6.69 2.89 -8.01
C VAL A 38 -7.15 1.47 -7.73
N ALA A 39 -7.01 1.00 -6.49
CA ALA A 39 -7.49 -0.30 -6.07
C ALA A 39 -9.03 -0.29 -5.94
N LYS A 40 -9.73 -0.94 -6.87
CA LYS A 40 -11.20 -1.01 -6.87
C LYS A 40 -11.71 -2.35 -6.34
N SER A 41 -11.03 -3.45 -6.66
CA SER A 41 -11.43 -4.78 -6.19
C SER A 41 -11.02 -5.04 -4.74
N GLY A 42 -11.77 -5.88 -4.03
CA GLY A 42 -11.43 -6.27 -2.65
C GLY A 42 -10.04 -6.90 -2.53
N LYS A 43 -9.63 -7.68 -3.54
CA LYS A 43 -8.30 -8.31 -3.58
C LYS A 43 -7.17 -7.28 -3.71
N GLU A 44 -7.34 -6.27 -4.56
CA GLU A 44 -6.37 -5.19 -4.72
C GLU A 44 -6.28 -4.35 -3.45
N LYS A 45 -7.42 -4.02 -2.83
CA LYS A 45 -7.45 -3.29 -1.55
C LYS A 45 -6.78 -4.08 -0.43
N GLN A 46 -7.05 -5.38 -0.33
CA GLN A 46 -6.40 -6.25 0.66
C GLN A 46 -4.89 -6.29 0.46
N LEU A 47 -4.44 -6.44 -0.78
CA LEU A 47 -3.03 -6.41 -1.11
C LEU A 47 -2.41 -5.06 -0.73
N GLN A 48 -3.02 -3.93 -1.12
CA GLN A 48 -2.55 -2.59 -0.74
C GLN A 48 -2.49 -2.44 0.78
N ARG A 49 -3.53 -2.90 1.49
CA ARG A 49 -3.59 -2.90 2.96
C ARG A 49 -2.45 -3.70 3.58
N SER A 50 -2.09 -4.86 3.01
CA SER A 50 -1.02 -5.72 3.53
C SER A 50 0.32 -4.96 3.64
N PHE A 51 0.60 -4.04 2.71
CA PHE A 51 1.84 -3.25 2.71
C PHE A 51 1.98 -2.32 3.91
N PHE A 52 0.89 -1.78 4.47
CA PHE A 52 0.95 -1.00 5.72
C PHE A 52 1.38 -1.85 6.91
N PHE A 53 1.07 -3.14 6.88
CA PHE A 53 1.38 -4.10 7.93
C PHE A 53 2.54 -5.03 7.54
N TRP A 54 3.48 -4.58 6.68
CA TRP A 54 4.60 -5.38 6.18
C TRP A 54 5.46 -6.04 7.27
N HIS A 55 5.45 -5.48 8.48
CA HIS A 55 6.17 -5.99 9.65
C HIS A 55 5.50 -7.25 10.24
N LYS A 56 4.20 -7.46 10.03
CA LYS A 56 3.46 -8.64 10.49
C LYS A 56 3.83 -9.87 9.65
N PRO A 57 4.12 -11.03 10.28
CA PRO A 57 4.45 -12.25 9.54
C PRO A 57 3.32 -12.74 8.61
N SER A 58 2.06 -12.51 8.98
CA SER A 58 0.87 -12.92 8.19
C SER A 58 0.87 -12.32 6.78
N GLU A 59 1.18 -11.02 6.68
CA GLU A 59 1.11 -10.26 5.42
C GLU A 59 2.31 -10.53 4.50
N ARG A 60 3.43 -10.98 5.06
CA ARG A 60 4.70 -11.10 4.35
C ARG A 60 4.64 -12.05 3.16
N LYS A 61 3.85 -13.12 3.25
CA LYS A 61 3.69 -14.09 2.15
C LYS A 61 3.05 -13.43 0.92
N GLN A 62 1.97 -12.68 1.13
CA GLN A 62 1.24 -12.01 0.05
C GLN A 62 2.10 -10.91 -0.60
N ILE A 63 2.79 -10.11 0.22
CA ILE A 63 3.70 -9.06 -0.26
C ILE A 63 4.85 -9.66 -1.09
N THR A 64 5.48 -10.73 -0.60
CA THR A 64 6.61 -11.38 -1.28
C THR A 64 6.17 -11.95 -2.62
N TYR A 65 5.01 -12.63 -2.66
CA TYR A 65 4.43 -13.14 -3.90
C TYR A 65 4.21 -12.01 -4.91
N PHE A 66 3.60 -10.90 -4.49
CA PHE A 66 3.34 -9.76 -5.37
C PHE A 66 4.63 -9.09 -5.89
N LEU A 67 5.62 -8.87 -5.02
CA LEU A 67 6.89 -8.25 -5.41
C LEU A 67 7.70 -9.14 -6.37
N ASN A 68 7.65 -10.47 -6.18
CA ASN A 68 8.25 -11.42 -7.11
C ASN A 68 7.57 -11.38 -8.48
N GLN A 69 6.23 -11.34 -8.52
CA GLN A 69 5.45 -11.19 -9.75
C GLN A 69 5.79 -9.88 -10.49
N LYS A 70 6.00 -8.78 -9.75
CA LYS A 70 6.42 -7.49 -10.30
C LYS A 70 7.91 -7.39 -10.60
N LYS A 71 8.69 -8.46 -10.37
CA LYS A 71 10.16 -8.50 -10.57
C LYS A 71 10.89 -7.39 -9.81
N ARG A 72 10.45 -7.08 -8.58
CA ARG A 72 11.04 -6.05 -7.71
C ARG A 72 11.63 -6.62 -6.40
N PRO A 73 12.65 -7.48 -6.48
CA PRO A 73 13.31 -8.05 -5.30
C PRO A 73 14.09 -7.01 -4.47
N ASP A 74 14.44 -5.87 -5.08
CA ASP A 74 15.10 -4.74 -4.42
C ASP A 74 14.26 -4.17 -3.26
N ILE A 75 12.95 -4.08 -3.45
CA ILE A 75 12.00 -3.59 -2.43
C ILE A 75 11.92 -4.58 -1.28
N LEU A 76 11.87 -5.88 -1.59
CA LEU A 76 11.81 -6.94 -0.58
C LEU A 76 13.03 -6.91 0.35
N LYS A 77 14.22 -6.63 -0.20
CA LYS A 77 15.46 -6.45 0.58
C LYS A 77 15.37 -5.24 1.50
N ARG A 78 14.80 -4.11 1.06
CA ARG A 78 14.60 -2.92 1.91
C ARG A 78 13.61 -3.19 3.06
N LEU A 79 12.49 -3.86 2.76
CA LEU A 79 11.50 -4.26 3.77
C LEU A 79 12.05 -5.28 4.77
N SER A 80 13.02 -6.12 4.39
CA SER A 80 13.65 -7.06 5.32
C SER A 80 14.69 -6.38 6.23
N VAL A 81 15.42 -5.38 5.73
CA VAL A 81 16.45 -4.64 6.48
C VAL A 81 15.85 -3.84 7.65
N SER A 82 14.63 -3.31 7.51
CA SER A 82 13.96 -2.58 8.60
C SER A 82 13.67 -3.44 9.85
N LYS A 83 13.83 -4.77 9.81
CA LYS A 83 13.78 -5.62 11.01
C LYS A 83 15.01 -5.51 11.92
N LYS A 84 16.12 -4.92 11.44
CA LYS A 84 17.42 -4.90 12.14
C LYS A 84 17.66 -3.63 12.99
N THR A 85 16.67 -2.79 13.24
CA THR A 85 16.84 -1.70 14.21
C THR A 85 16.87 -2.31 15.62
N PRO A 86 17.91 -2.06 16.44
CA PRO A 86 18.03 -2.66 17.77
C PRO A 86 16.84 -2.24 18.61
N ARG A 87 16.21 -3.20 19.30
CA ARG A 87 15.37 -2.91 20.47
C ARG A 87 16.32 -2.31 21.50
N ALA A 88 16.23 -1.00 21.71
CA ALA A 88 16.83 -0.31 22.84
C ALA A 88 15.79 -0.21 23.96
#